data_AF-A0A1R0W5N1-F1
#
_entry.id   AF-A0A1R0W5N1-F1
#
_cell.length_a   1.000
_cell.length_b   1.000
_cell.length_c   1.000
_cell.angle_alpha   90.00
_cell.angle_beta   90.00
_cell.angle_gamma   90.00
#
_symmetry.space_group_name_H-M   'P 1'
#
loop_
_entity.id
_entity.type
_entity.pdbx_description
1 polymer ?
#
loop_
_entity_poly.entity_id
_entity_poly.type
_entity_poly.pdbx_seq_one_letter_code
_entity_poly.pdbx_strand_id
1 'polypeptide(L)'
;MNKKAVLDVLNSLEVVEENRGDNAYILVKNTTELQKELAKHGVDAQIIMRYGWDRETFCILAFSFGEGIATDYEPGKGLVFNEESKKESAHYLIGVSAKIIRDIAIVDIKESDNDIISILVRDSESGEEYWTYLDDRIDLISS
;
A
#
# COMPACT_ATOMS: atom_id res chain seq x y z
N MET A 1 -15.29 -8.04 -1.42
CA MET A 1 -14.82 -7.32 -0.22
C MET A 1 -15.80 -6.21 0.14
N ASN A 2 -16.22 -6.11 1.41
CA ASN A 2 -17.00 -4.99 1.92
C ASN A 2 -16.06 -3.84 2.32
N LYS A 3 -15.76 -2.95 1.36
CA LYS A 3 -14.75 -1.89 1.52
C LYS A 3 -15.00 -0.99 2.74
N LYS A 4 -16.25 -0.61 3.00
CA LYS A 4 -16.60 0.23 4.14
C LYS A 4 -16.30 -0.46 5.47
N ALA A 5 -16.74 -1.72 5.62
CA ALA A 5 -16.48 -2.47 6.84
C ALA A 5 -14.98 -2.73 7.05
N VAL A 6 -14.22 -2.98 5.97
CA VAL A 6 -12.76 -3.09 6.05
C VAL A 6 -12.15 -1.77 6.53
N LEU A 7 -12.53 -0.64 5.93
CA LEU A 7 -12.05 0.68 6.32
C LEU A 7 -12.31 0.98 7.82
N ASP A 8 -13.51 0.64 8.30
CA ASP A 8 -13.89 0.81 9.71
C ASP A 8 -13.00 -0.04 10.63
N VAL A 9 -12.72 -1.31 10.25
CA VAL A 9 -11.79 -2.17 10.99
C VAL A 9 -10.39 -1.55 11.03
N LEU A 10 -9.84 -1.14 9.88
CA LEU A 10 -8.49 -0.58 9.79
C LEU A 10 -8.31 0.67 10.65
N ASN A 11 -9.30 1.57 10.65
CA ASN A 11 -9.28 2.79 11.47
C ASN A 11 -9.42 2.52 12.98
N SER A 12 -9.85 1.32 13.37
CA SER A 12 -9.95 0.91 14.79
C SER A 12 -8.67 0.24 15.32
N LEU A 13 -7.70 -0.05 14.46
CA LEU A 13 -6.50 -0.80 14.85
C LEU A 13 -5.53 0.06 15.66
N GLU A 14 -4.90 -0.57 16.64
CA GLU A 14 -3.81 0.04 17.39
C GLU A 14 -2.56 0.13 16.51
N VAL A 15 -2.05 1.34 16.36
CA VAL A 15 -0.83 1.63 15.61
C VAL A 15 0.38 1.21 16.44
N VAL A 16 1.25 0.39 15.84
CA VAL A 16 2.54 -0.02 16.41
C VAL A 16 3.62 1.01 16.07
N GLU A 17 3.63 1.46 14.82
CA GLU A 17 4.62 2.41 14.31
C GLU A 17 4.01 3.22 13.17
N GLU A 18 4.35 4.51 13.10
CA GLU A 18 3.95 5.35 11.97
C GLU A 18 5.06 6.33 11.57
N ASN A 19 5.08 6.65 10.29
CA ASN A 19 5.81 7.79 9.74
C ASN A 19 4.81 8.61 8.90
N ARG A 20 4.85 9.93 9.07
CA ARG A 20 3.97 10.89 8.38
C ARG A 20 4.74 11.85 7.46
N GLY A 21 6.04 11.65 7.29
CA GLY A 21 6.87 12.41 6.35
C GLY A 21 6.80 11.87 4.93
N ASP A 22 7.79 12.19 4.10
CA ASP A 22 7.80 11.86 2.66
C ASP A 22 7.69 10.35 2.37
N ASN A 23 8.08 9.51 3.33
CA ASN A 23 7.97 8.04 3.28
C ASN A 23 6.94 7.53 4.28
N ALA A 24 5.71 7.99 4.16
CA ALA A 24 4.70 7.74 5.18
C ALA A 24 4.15 6.31 5.17
N TYR A 25 3.99 5.76 6.38
CA TYR A 25 3.46 4.42 6.63
C TYR A 25 2.74 4.38 7.98
N ILE A 26 1.84 3.41 8.13
CA ILE A 26 1.20 3.09 9.41
C ILE A 26 1.20 1.57 9.55
N LEU A 27 1.97 1.08 10.50
CA LEU A 27 2.12 -0.34 10.82
C LEU A 27 1.24 -0.70 12.01
N VAL A 28 0.52 -1.81 11.88
CA VAL A 28 -0.28 -2.43 12.95
C VAL A 28 0.16 -3.88 13.12
N LYS A 29 -0.18 -4.51 14.25
CA LYS A 29 0.13 -5.94 14.45
C LYS A 29 -0.67 -6.81 13.49
N ASN A 30 0.01 -7.72 12.80
CA ASN A 30 -0.57 -8.76 11.96
C ASN A 30 -0.86 -10.01 12.81
N THR A 31 -1.95 -9.99 13.58
CA THR A 31 -2.37 -11.15 14.38
C THR A 31 -3.33 -12.06 13.63
N THR A 32 -3.48 -13.30 14.09
CA THR A 32 -4.48 -14.23 13.54
C THR A 32 -5.90 -13.70 13.75
N GLU A 33 -6.15 -12.98 14.84
CA GLU A 33 -7.43 -12.35 15.15
C GLU A 33 -7.76 -11.26 14.13
N LEU A 34 -6.79 -10.40 13.80
CA LEU A 34 -6.96 -9.39 12.75
C LEU A 34 -7.28 -10.02 11.40
N GLN A 35 -6.53 -11.05 11.01
CA GLN A 35 -6.76 -11.75 9.75
C GLN A 35 -8.17 -12.36 9.69
N LYS A 36 -8.63 -12.97 10.78
CA LYS A 36 -10.00 -13.49 10.89
C LYS A 36 -11.05 -12.38 10.81
N GLU A 37 -10.80 -11.23 11.42
CA GLU A 37 -11.73 -10.11 11.37
C GLU A 37 -11.87 -9.56 9.94
N LEU A 38 -10.74 -9.32 9.26
CA LEU A 38 -10.74 -8.86 7.88
C LEU A 38 -11.32 -9.90 6.91
N ALA A 39 -11.14 -11.19 7.18
CA ALA A 39 -11.73 -12.28 6.40
C ALA A 39 -13.27 -12.27 6.42
N LYS A 40 -13.91 -11.84 7.53
CA LYS A 40 -15.38 -11.66 7.60
C LYS A 40 -15.89 -10.64 6.59
N HIS A 41 -15.01 -9.74 6.15
CA HIS A 41 -15.32 -8.70 5.16
C HIS A 41 -14.76 -9.01 3.76
N GLY A 42 -14.23 -10.22 3.56
CA GLY A 42 -13.77 -10.73 2.27
C GLY A 42 -12.35 -10.30 1.90
N VAL A 43 -11.48 -10.08 2.89
CA VAL A 43 -10.04 -9.93 2.69
C VAL A 43 -9.37 -11.28 2.92
N ASP A 44 -8.73 -11.83 1.89
CA ASP A 44 -7.99 -13.08 2.03
C ASP A 44 -6.67 -12.85 2.78
N ALA A 45 -6.23 -13.83 3.58
CA ALA A 45 -4.96 -13.75 4.29
C ALA A 45 -3.77 -13.56 3.34
N GLN A 46 -3.83 -14.09 2.11
CA GLN A 46 -2.84 -13.86 1.07
C GLN A 46 -2.74 -12.38 0.70
N ILE A 47 -3.86 -11.66 0.66
CA ILE A 47 -3.86 -10.22 0.38
C ILE A 47 -3.12 -9.48 1.50
N ILE A 48 -3.42 -9.80 2.76
CA ILE A 48 -2.76 -9.20 3.94
C ILE A 48 -1.25 -9.45 3.89
N MET A 49 -0.83 -10.66 3.52
CA MET A 49 0.59 -11.02 3.40
C MET A 49 1.34 -10.22 2.32
N ARG A 50 0.66 -9.75 1.26
CA ARG A 50 1.29 -8.87 0.24
C ARG A 50 1.66 -7.50 0.79
N TYR A 51 0.96 -7.05 1.82
CA TYR A 51 1.17 -5.73 2.46
C TYR A 51 1.78 -5.84 3.86
N GLY A 52 2.23 -7.04 4.24
CA GLY A 52 2.99 -7.29 5.45
C GLY A 52 4.43 -6.82 5.26
N TRP A 53 4.91 -5.98 6.18
CA TRP A 53 6.31 -5.56 6.19
C TRP A 53 7.22 -6.68 6.71
N ASP A 54 6.78 -7.31 7.79
CA ASP A 54 7.27 -8.58 8.29
C ASP A 54 6.06 -9.49 8.58
N ARG A 55 6.28 -10.74 8.98
CA ARG A 55 5.15 -11.65 9.30
C ARG A 55 4.34 -11.19 10.51
N GLU A 56 4.79 -10.16 11.23
CA GLU A 56 4.24 -9.68 12.50
C GLU A 56 3.54 -8.31 12.36
N THR A 57 3.80 -7.56 11.29
CA THR A 57 3.31 -6.20 11.06
C THR A 57 2.71 -6.04 9.66
N PHE A 58 1.69 -5.19 9.59
CA PHE A 58 0.88 -4.98 8.39
C PHE A 58 0.73 -3.48 8.14
N CYS A 59 1.02 -3.02 6.92
CA CYS A 59 0.92 -1.61 6.58
C CYS A 59 -0.48 -1.26 6.07
N ILE A 60 -1.26 -0.54 6.88
CA ILE A 60 -2.65 -0.23 6.55
C ILE A 60 -2.77 0.80 5.42
N LEU A 61 -1.80 1.71 5.25
CA LEU A 61 -1.81 2.67 4.13
C LEU A 61 -1.61 1.93 2.79
N ALA A 62 -0.60 1.06 2.73
CA ALA A 62 -0.30 0.25 1.54
C ALA A 62 -1.52 -0.54 1.07
N PHE A 63 -2.11 -1.28 2.02
CA PHE A 63 -3.26 -2.12 1.77
C PHE A 63 -4.48 -1.29 1.35
N SER A 64 -4.78 -0.22 2.09
CA SER A 64 -6.00 0.56 1.85
C SER A 64 -5.98 1.24 0.50
N PHE A 65 -4.84 1.79 0.10
CA PHE A 65 -4.72 2.44 -1.21
C PHE A 65 -4.62 1.39 -2.32
N GLY A 66 -3.88 0.30 -2.12
CA GLY A 66 -3.66 -0.73 -3.14
C GLY A 66 -4.90 -1.51 -3.51
N GLU A 67 -5.75 -1.81 -2.52
CA GLU A 67 -7.02 -2.48 -2.76
C GLU A 67 -8.17 -1.47 -3.04
N GLY A 68 -7.84 -0.17 -3.13
CA GLY A 68 -8.77 0.93 -3.37
C GLY A 68 -9.89 1.01 -2.33
N ILE A 69 -9.56 0.76 -1.06
CA ILE A 69 -10.44 0.83 0.12
C ILE A 69 -10.48 2.25 0.68
N ALA A 70 -9.36 2.97 0.59
CA ALA A 70 -9.23 4.38 0.93
C ALA A 70 -8.60 5.13 -0.25
N THR A 71 -8.79 6.44 -0.27
CA THR A 71 -8.15 7.34 -1.25
C THR A 71 -7.24 8.36 -0.57
N ASP A 72 -7.42 8.58 0.73
CA ASP A 72 -6.64 9.55 1.48
C ASP A 72 -6.54 9.15 2.97
N TYR A 73 -5.67 9.83 3.71
CA TYR A 73 -5.51 9.71 5.14
C TYR A 73 -5.55 11.10 5.79
N GLU A 74 -6.60 11.36 6.56
CA GLU A 74 -6.83 12.65 7.22
C GLU A 74 -6.37 12.61 8.69
N PRO A 75 -5.51 13.55 9.13
CA PRO A 75 -5.13 13.65 10.54
C PRO A 75 -6.35 13.77 11.46
N GLY A 76 -6.46 12.87 12.45
CA GLY A 76 -7.57 12.83 13.40
C GLY A 76 -8.84 12.11 12.92
N LYS A 77 -8.96 11.79 11.62
CA LYS A 77 -10.06 10.96 11.09
C LYS A 77 -9.60 9.58 10.62
N GLY A 78 -8.33 9.43 10.24
CA GLY A 78 -7.77 8.18 9.74
C GLY A 78 -7.92 8.04 8.23
N LEU A 79 -7.95 6.80 7.75
CA LEU A 79 -8.18 6.46 6.35
C LEU A 79 -9.58 6.89 5.92
N VAL A 80 -9.69 7.58 4.78
CA VAL A 80 -10.96 8.04 4.22
C VAL A 80 -11.08 7.65 2.76
N PHE A 81 -12.32 7.46 2.30
CA PHE A 81 -12.64 7.24 0.90
C PHE A 81 -13.39 8.45 0.35
N ASN A 82 -12.77 9.17 -0.57
CA ASN A 82 -13.33 10.30 -1.29
C ASN A 82 -13.27 10.01 -2.79
N GLU A 83 -14.44 9.99 -3.44
CA GLU A 83 -14.53 9.74 -4.88
C GLU A 83 -13.82 10.79 -5.73
N GLU A 84 -13.71 12.03 -5.23
CA GLU A 84 -13.02 13.12 -5.92
C GLU A 84 -11.49 12.99 -5.88
N SER A 85 -10.95 12.29 -4.89
CA SER A 85 -9.51 12.14 -4.64
C SER A 85 -8.86 10.96 -5.34
N LYS A 86 -9.61 10.18 -6.15
CA LYS A 86 -9.14 8.94 -6.81
C LYS A 86 -7.85 9.11 -7.64
N LYS A 87 -7.55 10.31 -8.12
CA LYS A 87 -6.37 10.58 -8.96
C LYS A 87 -5.07 10.75 -8.17
N GLU A 88 -5.11 11.20 -6.91
CA GLU A 88 -3.90 11.48 -6.13
C GLU A 88 -3.37 10.24 -5.37
N SER A 89 -4.24 9.27 -5.06
CA SER A 89 -3.90 8.07 -4.27
C SER A 89 -2.88 7.14 -4.95
N ALA A 90 -2.75 7.23 -6.28
CA ALA A 90 -1.86 6.39 -7.06
C ALA A 90 -0.36 6.72 -6.81
N HIS A 91 -0.03 7.98 -6.48
CA HIS A 91 1.33 8.37 -6.08
C HIS A 91 1.76 7.74 -4.76
N TYR A 92 0.83 7.53 -3.84
CA TYR A 92 1.12 6.97 -2.51
C TYR A 92 1.40 5.47 -2.57
N LEU A 93 0.72 4.76 -3.47
CA LEU A 93 0.91 3.34 -3.75
C LEU A 93 2.32 2.98 -4.21
N ILE A 94 2.96 3.92 -4.91
CA ILE A 94 4.31 3.78 -5.44
C ILE A 94 5.30 3.74 -4.27
N GLY A 95 5.25 4.75 -3.38
CA GLY A 95 6.15 4.87 -2.23
C GLY A 95 6.15 3.66 -1.30
N VAL A 96 4.99 3.01 -1.11
CA VAL A 96 4.88 1.86 -0.20
C VAL A 96 5.24 0.54 -0.88
N SER A 97 4.87 0.34 -2.15
CA SER A 97 5.21 -0.87 -2.92
C SER A 97 6.72 -1.03 -3.11
N ALA A 98 7.44 0.06 -3.38
CA ALA A 98 8.89 0.01 -3.55
C ALA A 98 9.64 -0.33 -2.25
N LYS A 99 9.07 -0.01 -1.10
CA LYS A 99 9.68 -0.28 0.20
C LYS A 99 9.45 -1.74 0.65
N ILE A 100 8.35 -2.37 0.24
CA ILE A 100 8.04 -3.79 0.52
C ILE A 100 8.90 -4.72 -0.36
N ILE A 101 9.27 -4.29 -1.56
CA ILE A 101 10.14 -5.03 -2.48
C ILE A 101 11.60 -4.61 -2.22
N ARG A 102 12.21 -5.19 -1.19
CA ARG A 102 13.67 -5.27 -0.94
C ARG A 102 14.50 -4.07 -1.44
N ASP A 103 14.75 -3.10 -0.57
CA ASP A 103 15.76 -2.05 -0.76
C ASP A 103 15.77 -1.39 -2.15
N ILE A 104 14.59 -1.20 -2.76
CA ILE A 104 14.44 -0.45 -4.01
C ILE A 104 14.11 1.00 -3.66
N ALA A 105 14.89 1.94 -4.19
CA ALA A 105 14.58 3.37 -4.10
C ALA A 105 13.81 3.82 -5.34
N ILE A 106 12.70 4.52 -5.16
CA ILE A 106 12.02 5.20 -6.28
C ILE A 106 12.80 6.47 -6.58
N VAL A 107 13.20 6.60 -7.84
CA VAL A 107 13.98 7.74 -8.32
C VAL A 107 13.09 8.74 -9.05
N ASP A 108 12.11 8.27 -9.81
CA ASP A 108 11.24 9.13 -10.63
C ASP A 108 9.89 8.46 -10.90
N ILE A 109 8.86 9.26 -11.17
CA ILE A 109 7.50 8.82 -11.48
C ILE A 109 7.00 9.61 -12.69
N LYS A 110 6.50 8.91 -13.70
CA LYS A 110 5.88 9.51 -14.88
C LYS A 110 4.49 8.96 -15.09
N GLU A 111 3.51 9.86 -15.04
CA GLU A 111 2.16 9.61 -15.52
C GLU A 111 2.13 9.70 -17.05
N SER A 112 1.45 8.74 -17.67
CA SER A 112 1.10 8.75 -19.09
C SER A 112 -0.38 9.11 -19.24
N ASP A 113 -0.75 9.71 -20.38
CA ASP A 113 -2.12 10.10 -20.74
C ASP A 113 -3.14 8.94 -20.70
N ASN A 114 -2.68 7.69 -20.59
CA ASN A 114 -3.49 6.47 -20.56
C ASN A 114 -3.63 5.85 -19.16
N ASP A 115 -3.50 6.64 -18.08
CA ASP A 115 -3.57 6.18 -16.68
C ASP A 115 -2.50 5.13 -16.28
N ILE A 116 -1.47 4.94 -17.11
CA ILE A 116 -0.33 4.07 -16.81
C ILE A 116 0.72 4.89 -16.07
N ILE A 117 1.03 4.46 -14.85
CA ILE A 117 2.12 5.03 -14.05
C ILE A 117 3.37 4.21 -14.29
N SER A 118 4.40 4.86 -14.84
CA SER A 118 5.74 4.28 -14.91
C SER A 118 6.61 4.84 -13.79
N ILE A 119 7.37 3.96 -13.14
CA ILE A 119 8.27 4.31 -12.04
C ILE A 119 9.69 3.95 -12.42
N LEU A 120 10.64 4.85 -12.16
CA LEU A 120 12.06 4.57 -12.22
C LEU A 120 12.46 4.06 -10.84
N VAL A 121 12.96 2.85 -10.81
CA VAL A 121 13.45 2.20 -9.59
C VAL A 121 14.95 2.05 -9.66
N ARG A 122 15.61 2.23 -8.52
CA ARG A 122 17.03 1.94 -8.32
C ARG A 122 17.15 0.78 -7.34
N ASP A 123 17.80 -0.28 -7.79
CA ASP A 123 18.22 -1.39 -6.94
C ASP A 123 19.35 -0.92 -6.03
N SER A 124 19.25 -1.10 -4.72
CA SER A 124 20.29 -0.64 -3.79
C SER A 124 21.51 -1.56 -3.71
N GLU A 125 21.39 -2.84 -4.07
CA GLU A 125 22.50 -3.79 -4.07
C GLU A 125 23.36 -3.61 -5.32
N SER A 126 22.74 -3.49 -6.49
CA SER A 126 23.43 -3.34 -7.77
C SER A 126 23.66 -1.87 -8.16
N GLY A 127 22.85 -0.95 -7.65
CA GLY A 127 22.83 0.45 -8.06
C GLY A 127 22.19 0.69 -9.42
N GLU A 128 21.65 -0.35 -10.07
CA GLU A 128 21.07 -0.26 -11.41
C GLU A 128 19.69 0.41 -11.38
N GLU A 129 19.42 1.21 -12.40
CA GLU A 129 18.16 1.92 -12.57
C GLU A 129 17.36 1.36 -13.75
N TYR A 130 16.07 1.10 -13.55
CA TYR A 130 15.20 0.63 -14.61
C TYR A 130 13.77 1.17 -14.47
N TRP A 131 13.11 1.36 -15.61
CA TRP A 131 11.70 1.75 -15.66
C TRP A 131 10.81 0.51 -15.55
N THR A 132 9.84 0.55 -14.65
CA THR A 132 8.77 -0.45 -14.56
C THR A 132 7.40 0.22 -14.52
N TYR A 133 6.34 -0.53 -14.77
CA TYR A 133 4.97 -0.03 -14.76
C TYR A 133 4.27 -0.47 -13.48
N LEU A 134 3.52 0.44 -12.86
CA LEU A 134 2.43 0.04 -11.96
C LEU A 134 1.27 -0.40 -12.83
N ASP A 135 1.26 -1.68 -13.17
CA ASP A 135 0.02 -2.36 -13.54
C ASP A 135 -0.67 -2.75 -12.23
N ASP A 136 -2.00 -2.65 -12.17
CA ASP A 136 -2.88 -3.07 -11.06
C ASP A 136 -2.73 -4.56 -10.67
N ARG A 137 -1.83 -5.27 -11.37
CA ARG A 137 -1.29 -6.57 -11.05
C ARG A 137 0.22 -6.45 -11.01
N ILE A 138 0.79 -6.39 -9.81
CA ILE A 138 2.22 -6.71 -9.62
C ILE A 138 2.39 -8.21 -9.90
N ASP A 139 2.42 -8.58 -11.18
CA ASP A 139 3.06 -9.79 -11.65
C ASP A 139 4.54 -9.44 -11.83
N LEU A 140 5.32 -9.63 -10.76
CA LEU A 140 6.78 -9.59 -10.82
C LEU A 140 7.23 -10.65 -11.82
N ILE A 141 7.58 -10.21 -13.03
CA ILE A 141 8.28 -11.03 -14.01
C ILE A 141 9.62 -11.41 -13.39
N SER A 142 9.73 -12.65 -12.91
CA SER A 142 11.01 -13.29 -12.69
C SER A 142 11.61 -13.63 -14.05
N SER A 143 12.73 -13.00 -14.40
CA SER A 143 13.67 -13.53 -15.39
C SER A 143 15.07 -13.47 -14.83
#